data_AF-A0A5K7YG12-F1
#
_entry.id   AF-A0A5K7YG12-F1
#
_cell.length_a   1.000
_cell.length_b   1.000
_cell.length_c   1.000
_cell.angle_alpha   90.00
_cell.angle_beta   90.00
_cell.angle_gamma   90.00
#
_symmetry.space_group_name_H-M   'P 1'
#
loop_
_entity.id
_entity.type
_entity.pdbx_description
1 polymer ?
#
loop_
_entity_poly.entity_id
_entity_poly.type
_entity_poly.pdbx_seq_one_letter_code
_entity_poly.pdbx_strand_id
1 'polypeptide(L)'
;MTPDIETLYLAWHELDQAYKDIKYLERAFLFDPDDRQLGTIQKAALYIQDASVRIHHQWEQLSVLHYVRPEMMRDYLTLRVKGLTSAIDEIGYDGMFLTIYRPHVKHQTVTSALDSARDIIEKNKRLLNQIRETLLPVAGPLEHNANARERNRSRMAAS
;
A
#
# COMPACT_ATOMS: atom_id res chain seq x y z
N MET A 1 7.12 -9.07 -15.26
CA MET A 1 7.68 -7.96 -14.45
C MET A 1 7.28 -6.60 -14.98
N THR A 2 7.76 -6.11 -16.13
CA THR A 2 7.34 -4.80 -16.65
C THR A 2 5.82 -4.66 -16.84
N PRO A 3 5.11 -5.65 -17.42
CA PRO A 3 3.64 -5.59 -17.52
C PRO A 3 2.93 -5.58 -16.16
N ASP A 4 3.48 -6.24 -15.15
CA ASP A 4 2.90 -6.29 -13.80
C ASP A 4 3.07 -4.94 -13.07
N ILE A 5 4.21 -4.27 -13.30
CA ILE A 5 4.49 -2.93 -12.75
C ILE A 5 3.60 -1.88 -13.41
N GLU A 6 3.37 -1.96 -14.73
CA GLU A 6 2.42 -1.11 -15.44
C GLU A 6 0.98 -1.35 -14.97
N THR A 7 0.59 -2.61 -14.78
CA THR A 7 -0.72 -2.96 -14.23
C THR A 7 -0.90 -2.38 -12.83
N LEU A 8 0.17 -2.37 -12.02
CA LEU A 8 0.15 -1.79 -10.68
C LEU A 8 -0.07 -0.28 -10.71
N TYR A 9 0.55 0.43 -11.66
CA TYR A 9 0.30 1.85 -11.86
C TYR A 9 -1.18 2.13 -12.16
N LEU A 10 -1.77 1.38 -13.09
CA LEU A 10 -3.16 1.57 -13.47
C LEU A 10 -4.12 1.25 -12.32
N ALA A 11 -3.86 0.16 -11.58
CA ALA A 11 -4.66 -0.22 -10.42
C ALA A 11 -4.52 0.79 -9.26
N TRP A 12 -3.34 1.38 -9.08
CA TRP A 12 -3.14 2.48 -8.13
C TRP A 12 -3.93 3.72 -8.56
N HIS A 13 -3.85 4.10 -9.83
CA HIS A 13 -4.53 5.29 -10.34
C HIS A 13 -6.05 5.20 -10.17
N GLU A 14 -6.62 4.00 -10.36
CA GLU A 14 -8.01 3.68 -10.07
C GLU A 14 -8.37 3.97 -8.60
N LEU A 15 -7.49 3.61 -7.65
CA LEU A 15 -7.69 3.87 -6.22
C LEU A 15 -7.60 5.35 -5.88
N ASP A 16 -6.63 6.06 -6.46
CA ASP A 16 -6.47 7.51 -6.29
C ASP A 16 -7.70 8.28 -6.81
N GLN A 17 -8.28 7.82 -7.92
CA GLN A 17 -9.54 8.38 -8.42
C GLN A 17 -10.71 8.09 -7.47
N ALA A 18 -10.84 6.85 -6.97
CA ALA A 18 -11.87 6.49 -5.99
C ALA A 18 -11.79 7.35 -4.71
N TYR A 19 -10.57 7.64 -4.23
CA TYR A 19 -10.35 8.56 -3.12
C TYR A 19 -10.89 9.96 -3.42
N LYS A 20 -10.56 10.53 -4.59
CA LYS A 20 -11.03 11.85 -5.02
C LYS A 20 -12.55 11.91 -5.11
N ASP A 21 -13.17 10.87 -5.62
CA ASP A 21 -14.64 10.77 -5.74
C ASP A 21 -15.29 10.77 -4.35
N ILE A 22 -14.73 10.03 -3.38
CA ILE A 22 -15.22 10.04 -2.00
C ILE A 22 -15.04 11.42 -1.35
N LYS A 23 -13.90 12.09 -1.56
CA LYS A 23 -13.69 13.47 -1.09
C LYS A 23 -14.67 14.47 -1.71
N TYR A 24 -15.11 14.23 -2.94
CA TYR A 24 -16.17 15.01 -3.55
C TYR A 24 -17.52 14.77 -2.86
N LEU A 25 -17.89 13.49 -2.62
CA LEU A 25 -19.12 13.12 -1.92
C LEU A 25 -19.18 13.65 -0.48
N GLU A 26 -18.04 13.66 0.21
CA GLU A 26 -17.90 14.20 1.58
C GLU A 26 -18.44 15.63 1.70
N ARG A 27 -18.32 16.45 0.64
CA ARG A 27 -18.76 17.85 0.64
C ARG A 27 -20.25 18.01 0.91
N ALA A 28 -21.06 17.01 0.56
CA ALA A 28 -22.50 17.01 0.82
C ALA A 28 -22.85 16.99 2.32
N PHE A 29 -21.89 16.60 3.18
CA PHE A 29 -22.09 16.45 4.63
C PHE A 29 -21.47 17.60 5.43
N LEU A 30 -20.80 18.57 4.80
CA LEU A 30 -20.13 19.68 5.49
C LEU A 30 -21.07 20.60 6.26
N PHE A 31 -22.35 20.60 5.90
CA PHE A 31 -23.39 21.43 6.51
C PHE A 31 -24.49 20.58 7.15
N ASP A 32 -24.28 19.27 7.28
CA ASP A 32 -25.20 18.40 8.02
C ASP A 32 -25.07 18.71 9.52
N PRO A 33 -26.17 19.03 10.23
CA PRO A 33 -26.11 19.27 11.67
C PRO A 33 -25.67 18.04 12.49
N ASP A 34 -25.67 16.82 11.93
CA ASP A 34 -25.09 15.61 12.53
C ASP A 34 -23.71 15.25 11.92
N ASP A 35 -22.65 15.81 12.51
CA ASP A 35 -21.25 15.60 12.07
C ASP A 35 -20.74 14.15 12.18
N ARG A 36 -21.48 13.23 12.80
CA ARG A 36 -21.02 11.85 13.03
C ARG A 36 -20.78 11.11 11.72
N GLN A 37 -21.61 11.35 10.70
CA GLN A 37 -21.42 10.73 9.38
C GLN A 37 -20.22 11.34 8.67
N LEU A 38 -20.08 12.66 8.68
CA LEU A 38 -18.94 13.35 8.09
C LEU A 38 -17.61 12.83 8.66
N GLY A 39 -17.49 12.77 9.99
CA GLY A 39 -16.28 12.26 10.64
C GLY A 39 -15.97 10.80 10.32
N THR A 40 -17.00 9.97 10.13
CA THR A 40 -16.83 8.56 9.73
C THR A 40 -16.34 8.46 8.29
N ILE A 41 -16.92 9.23 7.37
CA ILE A 41 -16.54 9.28 5.95
C ILE A 41 -15.10 9.75 5.81
N GLN A 42 -14.72 10.81 6.54
CA GLN A 42 -13.35 11.34 6.56
C GLN A 42 -12.34 10.32 7.05
N LYS A 43 -12.65 9.59 8.13
CA LYS A 43 -11.79 8.52 8.64
C LYS A 43 -11.63 7.40 7.60
N ALA A 44 -12.71 6.96 6.98
CA ALA A 44 -12.63 5.95 5.93
C ALA A 44 -11.81 6.43 4.73
N ALA A 45 -12.01 7.67 4.27
CA ALA A 45 -11.25 8.29 3.19
C ALA A 45 -9.74 8.38 3.51
N LEU A 46 -9.36 8.60 4.77
CA LEU A 46 -7.95 8.61 5.18
C LEU A 46 -7.28 7.26 4.94
N TYR A 47 -7.92 6.13 5.31
CA TYR A 47 -7.35 4.81 5.06
C TYR A 47 -7.23 4.48 3.56
N ILE A 48 -8.14 5.00 2.73
CA ILE A 48 -8.03 4.87 1.26
C ILE A 48 -6.82 5.65 0.76
N GLN A 49 -6.62 6.87 1.26
CA GLN A 49 -5.46 7.70 0.92
C GLN A 49 -4.15 7.04 1.36
N ASP A 50 -4.09 6.51 2.58
CA ASP A 50 -2.90 5.84 3.12
C ASP A 50 -2.55 4.60 2.27
N ALA A 51 -3.53 3.78 1.93
CA ALA A 51 -3.35 2.65 1.02
C ALA A 51 -2.83 3.12 -0.35
N SER A 52 -3.44 4.16 -0.94
CA SER A 52 -3.03 4.74 -2.23
C SER A 52 -1.57 5.19 -2.21
N VAL A 53 -1.15 5.93 -1.17
CA VAL A 53 0.24 6.41 -1.01
C VAL A 53 1.21 5.24 -0.87
N ARG A 54 0.87 4.22 -0.08
CA ARG A 54 1.71 3.03 0.10
C ARG A 54 1.89 2.26 -1.20
N ILE A 55 0.81 2.05 -1.95
CA ILE A 55 0.83 1.37 -3.25
C ILE A 55 1.67 2.16 -4.25
N HIS A 56 1.46 3.47 -4.35
CA HIS A 56 2.25 4.35 -5.23
C HIS A 56 3.74 4.24 -4.93
N HIS A 57 4.12 4.26 -3.65
CA HIS A 57 5.52 4.16 -3.26
C HIS A 57 6.14 2.81 -3.65
N GLN A 58 5.40 1.72 -3.52
CA GLN A 58 5.88 0.41 -4.01
C GLN A 58 6.05 0.41 -5.53
N TRP A 59 5.09 0.97 -6.26
CA TRP A 59 5.19 1.10 -7.72
C TRP A 59 6.43 1.92 -8.12
N GLU A 60 6.63 3.09 -7.51
CA GLU A 60 7.78 3.97 -7.79
C GLU A 60 9.11 3.21 -7.62
N GLN A 61 9.26 2.49 -6.51
CA GLN A 61 10.46 1.70 -6.22
C GLN A 61 10.65 0.52 -7.18
N LEU A 62 9.58 -0.04 -7.72
CA LEU A 62 9.65 -1.11 -8.72
C LEU A 62 9.93 -0.56 -10.13
N SER A 63 9.44 0.64 -10.45
CA SER A 63 9.57 1.26 -11.78
C SER A 63 11.02 1.55 -12.18
N VAL A 64 11.91 1.69 -11.21
CA VAL A 64 13.32 2.03 -11.43
C VAL A 64 14.25 0.83 -11.55
N LEU A 65 13.72 -0.40 -11.56
CA LEU A 65 14.53 -1.63 -11.61
C LEU A 65 15.56 -1.63 -12.75
N HIS A 66 15.20 -1.10 -13.91
CA HIS A 66 16.09 -1.04 -15.08
C HIS A 66 17.30 -0.11 -14.92
N TYR A 67 17.30 0.77 -13.90
CA TYR A 67 18.41 1.69 -13.60
C TYR A 67 19.34 1.17 -12.51
N VAL A 68 19.02 0.03 -11.88
CA VAL A 68 19.86 -0.58 -10.84
C VAL A 68 21.05 -1.27 -11.48
N ARG A 69 22.25 -1.00 -10.98
CA ARG A 69 23.48 -1.65 -11.48
C ARG A 69 23.41 -3.16 -11.28
N PRO A 70 23.86 -3.98 -12.26
CA PRO A 70 23.75 -5.44 -12.17
C PRO A 70 24.33 -6.04 -10.89
N GLU A 71 25.46 -5.51 -10.41
CA GLU A 71 26.12 -5.96 -9.18
C GLU A 71 25.34 -5.66 -7.90
N MET A 72 24.43 -4.68 -7.91
CA MET A 72 23.57 -4.31 -6.78
C MET A 72 22.16 -4.89 -6.88
N MET A 73 21.81 -5.52 -8.02
CA MET A 73 20.43 -5.94 -8.31
C MET A 73 19.89 -6.88 -7.23
N ARG A 74 20.68 -7.87 -6.82
CA ARG A 74 20.24 -8.86 -5.81
C ARG A 74 19.88 -8.21 -4.48
N ASP A 75 20.74 -7.32 -3.98
CA ASP A 75 20.52 -6.62 -2.71
C ASP A 75 19.32 -5.68 -2.81
N TYR A 76 19.18 -5.00 -3.95
CA TYR A 76 18.03 -4.16 -4.24
C TYR A 76 16.73 -4.97 -4.18
N LEU A 77 16.66 -6.12 -4.88
CA LEU A 77 15.50 -7.00 -4.88
C LEU A 77 15.19 -7.56 -3.49
N THR A 78 16.19 -7.90 -2.68
CA THR A 78 16.00 -8.28 -1.27
C THR A 78 15.32 -7.17 -0.47
N LEU A 79 15.76 -5.91 -0.63
CA LEU A 79 15.12 -4.78 0.01
C LEU A 79 13.70 -4.54 -0.52
N ARG A 80 13.46 -4.73 -1.82
CA ARG A 80 12.13 -4.62 -2.41
C ARG A 80 11.17 -5.67 -1.87
N VAL A 81 11.58 -6.94 -1.79
CA VAL A 81 10.76 -8.01 -1.20
C VAL A 81 10.39 -7.68 0.24
N LYS A 82 11.36 -7.22 1.05
CA LYS A 82 11.09 -6.81 2.43
C LYS A 82 10.09 -5.66 2.51
N GLY A 83 10.28 -4.62 1.68
CA GLY A 83 9.38 -3.47 1.61
C GLY A 83 7.96 -3.86 1.18
N LEU A 84 7.85 -4.72 0.17
CA LEU A 84 6.58 -5.26 -0.31
C LEU A 84 5.85 -6.02 0.80
N THR A 85 6.53 -6.90 1.53
CA THR A 85 5.91 -7.64 2.64
C THR A 85 5.31 -6.70 3.68
N SER A 86 6.07 -5.71 4.15
CA SER A 86 5.55 -4.73 5.11
C SER A 86 4.38 -3.91 4.56
N ALA A 87 4.49 -3.45 3.30
CA ALA A 87 3.43 -2.66 2.68
C ALA A 87 2.14 -3.46 2.49
N ILE A 88 2.23 -4.73 2.09
CA ILE A 88 1.08 -5.62 1.91
C ILE A 88 0.30 -5.79 3.23
N ASP A 89 1.00 -5.97 4.34
CA ASP A 89 0.36 -6.12 5.65
C ASP A 89 -0.34 -4.80 6.07
N GLU A 90 0.33 -3.66 5.90
CA GLU A 90 -0.23 -2.33 6.20
C GLU A 90 -1.45 -2.00 5.35
N ILE A 91 -1.38 -2.24 4.03
CA ILE A 91 -2.52 -2.09 3.10
C ILE A 91 -3.67 -3.02 3.50
N GLY A 92 -3.36 -4.21 4.01
CA GLY A 92 -4.35 -5.13 4.57
C GLY A 92 -5.11 -4.53 5.76
N TYR A 93 -4.42 -3.81 6.64
CA TYR A 93 -5.06 -3.08 7.74
C TYR A 93 -5.94 -1.94 7.23
N ASP A 94 -5.49 -1.18 6.23
CA ASP A 94 -6.27 -0.09 5.62
C ASP A 94 -7.62 -0.62 5.10
N GLY A 95 -7.61 -1.73 4.35
CA GLY A 95 -8.83 -2.39 3.86
C GLY A 95 -9.72 -2.95 4.98
N MET A 96 -9.12 -3.43 6.09
CA MET A 96 -9.87 -3.89 7.27
C MET A 96 -10.58 -2.72 7.96
N PHE A 97 -9.93 -1.57 8.11
CA PHE A 97 -10.56 -0.39 8.71
C PHE A 97 -11.77 0.08 7.90
N LEU A 98 -11.73 0.01 6.57
CA LEU A 98 -12.92 0.30 5.75
C LEU A 98 -14.10 -0.62 6.11
N THR A 99 -13.85 -1.90 6.38
CA THR A 99 -14.88 -2.84 6.81
C THR A 99 -15.49 -2.44 8.16
N ILE A 100 -14.69 -1.85 9.06
CA ILE A 100 -15.12 -1.38 10.38
C ILE A 100 -15.95 -0.09 10.27
N TYR A 101 -15.53 0.88 9.43
CA TYR A 101 -16.21 2.17 9.32
C TYR A 101 -17.46 2.14 8.44
N ARG A 102 -17.51 1.26 7.43
CA ARG A 102 -18.60 1.19 6.45
C ARG A 102 -20.00 1.05 7.06
N PRO A 103 -20.26 0.22 8.08
CA PRO A 103 -21.57 0.11 8.73
C PRO A 103 -22.08 1.41 9.38
N HIS A 104 -21.19 2.36 9.66
CA HIS A 104 -21.53 3.63 10.30
C HIS A 104 -21.91 4.74 9.30
N VAL A 105 -21.79 4.48 8.00
CA VAL A 105 -22.22 5.39 6.93
C VAL A 105 -23.58 4.93 6.40
N LYS A 106 -24.58 5.83 6.41
CA LYS A 106 -25.96 5.48 5.98
C LYS A 106 -26.23 5.86 4.52
N HIS A 107 -25.51 6.83 3.99
CA HIS A 107 -25.74 7.32 2.64
C HIS A 107 -25.28 6.32 1.59
N GLN A 108 -26.23 5.80 0.80
CA GLN A 108 -26.00 4.68 -0.12
C GLN A 108 -24.85 4.94 -1.10
N THR A 109 -24.81 6.11 -1.74
CA THR A 109 -23.75 6.45 -2.70
C THR A 109 -22.36 6.43 -2.06
N VAL A 110 -22.24 6.89 -0.80
CA VAL A 110 -20.96 6.88 -0.10
C VAL A 110 -20.58 5.46 0.29
N THR A 111 -21.54 4.67 0.79
CA THR A 111 -21.27 3.26 1.10
C THR A 111 -20.83 2.47 -0.13
N SER A 112 -21.44 2.68 -1.30
CA SER A 112 -21.03 2.03 -2.54
C SER A 112 -19.64 2.48 -3.00
N ALA A 113 -19.30 3.77 -2.84
CA ALA A 113 -17.96 4.25 -3.15
C ALA A 113 -16.89 3.66 -2.21
N LEU A 114 -17.19 3.53 -0.91
CA LEU A 114 -16.32 2.87 0.07
C LEU A 114 -16.14 1.37 -0.22
N ASP A 115 -17.23 0.68 -0.57
CA ASP A 115 -17.19 -0.75 -0.95
C ASP A 115 -16.32 -0.93 -2.21
N SER A 116 -16.49 -0.08 -3.23
CA SER A 116 -15.66 -0.09 -4.44
C SER A 116 -14.18 0.21 -4.17
N ALA A 117 -13.88 1.21 -3.36
CA ALA A 117 -12.50 1.53 -2.98
C ALA A 117 -11.82 0.36 -2.25
N ARG A 118 -12.55 -0.33 -1.36
CA ARG A 118 -12.05 -1.53 -0.70
C ARG A 118 -11.72 -2.64 -1.69
N ASP A 119 -12.57 -2.88 -2.69
CA ASP A 119 -12.31 -3.90 -3.72
C ASP A 119 -11.05 -3.57 -4.55
N ILE A 120 -10.84 -2.28 -4.84
CA ILE A 120 -9.63 -1.79 -5.52
C ILE A 120 -8.39 -1.98 -4.63
N ILE A 121 -8.48 -1.71 -3.33
CA ILE A 121 -7.39 -1.99 -2.37
C ILE A 121 -7.03 -3.48 -2.38
N GLU A 122 -8.02 -4.36 -2.31
CA GLU A 122 -7.80 -5.82 -2.34
C GLU A 122 -7.19 -6.28 -3.67
N LYS A 123 -7.60 -5.70 -4.79
CA LYS A 123 -6.99 -5.94 -6.12
C LYS A 123 -5.52 -5.53 -6.13
N ASN A 124 -5.19 -4.32 -5.67
CA ASN A 124 -3.80 -3.84 -5.59
C ASN A 124 -2.95 -4.72 -4.66
N LYS A 125 -3.48 -5.09 -3.48
CA LYS A 125 -2.79 -5.98 -2.54
C LYS A 125 -2.47 -7.35 -3.18
N ARG A 126 -3.41 -7.93 -3.92
CA ARG A 126 -3.17 -9.19 -4.67
C ARG A 126 -2.06 -9.04 -5.70
N LEU A 127 -2.05 -7.94 -6.45
CA LEU A 127 -1.01 -7.68 -7.45
C LEU A 127 0.37 -7.47 -6.81
N LEU A 128 0.45 -6.71 -5.72
CA LEU A 128 1.69 -6.56 -4.94
C LEU A 128 2.20 -7.92 -4.43
N ASN A 129 1.31 -8.80 -3.97
CA ASN A 129 1.66 -10.16 -3.57
C ASN A 129 2.23 -10.98 -4.73
N GLN A 130 1.62 -10.91 -5.91
CA GLN A 130 2.11 -11.60 -7.12
C GLN A 130 3.51 -11.10 -7.54
N ILE A 131 3.73 -9.77 -7.48
CA ILE A 131 5.04 -9.18 -7.75
C ILE A 131 6.05 -9.67 -6.71
N ARG A 132 5.71 -9.66 -5.42
CA ARG A 132 6.56 -10.16 -4.34
C ARG A 132 6.94 -11.63 -4.56
N GLU A 133 5.98 -12.48 -4.90
CA GLU A 133 6.21 -13.90 -5.19
C GLU A 133 7.13 -14.11 -6.39
N THR A 134 7.05 -13.25 -7.40
CA THR A 134 7.95 -13.26 -8.56
C THR A 134 9.37 -12.84 -8.19
N LEU A 135 9.51 -11.90 -7.24
CA LEU A 135 10.81 -11.38 -6.79
C LEU A 135 11.50 -12.29 -5.76
N LEU A 136 10.75 -13.05 -4.98
CA LEU A 136 11.26 -13.90 -3.91
C LEU A 136 12.41 -14.83 -4.34
N PRO A 137 12.35 -15.54 -5.48
CA PRO A 137 13.38 -16.50 -5.88
C PRO A 137 14.71 -15.85 -6.30
N VAL A 138 14.67 -14.58 -6.71
CA VAL A 138 15.85 -13.83 -7.20
C VAL A 138 16.42 -12.88 -6.15
N ALA A 139 15.71 -12.70 -5.03
CA ALA A 139 16.21 -12.02 -3.86
C ALA A 139 17.26 -12.88 -3.12
N GLY A 140 18.24 -12.24 -2.49
CA GLY A 140 19.09 -12.88 -1.48
C GLY A 140 18.30 -13.30 -0.23
N PRO A 141 18.88 -14.18 0.62
CA PRO A 141 18.25 -14.64 1.85
C PRO A 141 17.82 -13.47 2.73
N LEU A 142 16.55 -13.47 3.18
CA LEU A 142 16.00 -12.40 4.03
C LEU A 142 16.68 -12.32 5.41
N GLU A 143 17.46 -13.34 5.80
CA GLU A 143 18.18 -13.45 7.06
C GLU A 143 19.48 -12.60 7.14
N HIS A 144 19.98 -12.05 6.02
CA HIS A 144 21.33 -11.46 5.95
C HIS A 144 21.56 -10.21 6.83
N ASN A 145 20.50 -9.63 7.41
CA ASN A 145 20.59 -8.42 8.24
C ASN A 145 20.68 -8.65 9.76
N ALA A 146 20.48 -9.88 10.25
CA ALA A 146 20.77 -10.20 11.66
C ALA A 146 22.28 -10.24 11.91
N ASN A 147 23.00 -10.92 11.01
CA ASN A 147 24.45 -11.09 11.10
C ASN A 147 25.23 -9.79 10.84
N ALA A 148 24.71 -8.85 10.03
CA ALA A 148 25.36 -7.56 9.79
C ALA A 148 25.32 -6.64 11.04
N ARG A 149 24.22 -6.69 11.80
CA ARG A 149 24.08 -5.96 13.07
C ARG A 149 24.95 -6.56 14.18
N GLU A 150 25.05 -7.89 14.25
CA GLU A 150 25.96 -8.56 15.19
C GLU A 150 27.43 -8.32 14.85
N ARG A 151 27.83 -8.37 13.56
CA ARG A 151 29.21 -8.06 13.15
C ARG A 151 29.63 -6.62 13.49
N ASN A 152 28.72 -5.65 13.36
CA ASN A 152 29.00 -4.26 13.76
C ASN A 152 29.03 -4.08 15.28
N ARG A 153 28.18 -4.79 16.04
CA ARG A 153 28.24 -4.79 17.52
C ARG A 153 29.54 -5.42 18.04
N SER A 154 29.98 -6.55 17.47
CA SER A 154 31.23 -7.20 17.87
C SER A 154 32.46 -6.38 17.51
N ARG A 155 32.42 -5.60 16.43
CA ARG A 155 33.50 -4.65 16.08
C ARG A 155 33.57 -3.46 17.04
N MET A 156 32.42 -2.91 17.46
CA MET A 156 32.38 -1.80 18.42
C MET A 156 32.70 -2.22 19.86
N ALA A 157 32.49 -3.48 20.22
CA ALA A 157 32.86 -4.02 21.54
C ALA A 157 34.34 -4.45 21.64
N ALA A 158 35.06 -4.47 20.52
CA ALA A 158 36.47 -4.84 20.42
C ALA A 158 37.41 -3.63 20.16
N SER A 159 36.87 -2.41 20.21
CA SER A 159 37.61 -1.13 20.22
C SER A 159 37.47 -0.47 21.58
#